data_AF-A0A528D7P5-F1
#
_entry.id   AF-A0A528D7P5-F1
#
_cell.length_a   1.000
_cell.length_b   1.000
_cell.length_c   1.000
_cell.angle_alpha   90.00
_cell.angle_beta   90.00
_cell.angle_gamma   90.00
#
_symmetry.space_group_name_H-M   'P 1'
#
loop_
_entity.id
_entity.type
_entity.pdbx_description
1 polymer ?
#
loop_
_entity_poly.entity_id
_entity_poly.type
_entity_poly.pdbx_seq_one_letter_code
_entity_poly.pdbx_strand_id
1 'polypeptide(L)'
;NVHVPAAKAFLEAGIHVICDKPLATSLAEAKKLAALVEKAGKVFVLTHNYTAYPMIRQAREMVAKGMLGDIRIVQSEYPQDWLTED
;
A
#
# COMPACT_ATOMS: atom_id res chain seq x y z
N ASN A 1 -13.12 7.89 7.87
CA ASN A 1 -12.05 6.88 8.01
C ASN A 1 -11.13 7.30 9.16
N VAL A 2 -10.76 6.38 10.05
CA VAL A 2 -9.91 6.66 11.24
C VAL A 2 -8.40 6.66 10.90
N HIS A 3 -7.98 6.08 9.78
CA HIS A 3 -6.57 5.95 9.40
C HIS A 3 -5.83 7.30 9.38
N VAL A 4 -6.38 8.29 8.69
CA VAL A 4 -5.74 9.61 8.52
C VAL A 4 -5.59 10.38 9.84
N PRO A 5 -6.65 10.59 10.65
CA PRO A 5 -6.49 11.31 11.91
C PRO A 5 -5.59 10.57 12.91
N ALA A 6 -5.65 9.24 12.97
CA ALA A 6 -4.77 8.46 13.84
C ALA A 6 -3.31 8.57 13.38
N ALA A 7 -3.02 8.27 12.11
CA ALA A 7 -1.67 8.37 11.57
C ALA A 7 -1.08 9.78 11.71
N LYS A 8 -1.88 10.82 11.48
CA LYS A 8 -1.47 12.21 11.64
C LYS A 8 -0.97 12.49 13.06
N ALA A 9 -1.70 12.06 14.08
CA ALA A 9 -1.32 12.29 15.48
C ALA A 9 0.07 11.72 15.81
N PHE A 10 0.36 10.50 15.35
CA PHE A 10 1.67 9.86 15.57
C PHE A 10 2.79 10.50 14.74
N LEU A 11 2.52 10.86 13.48
CA LEU A 11 3.50 11.51 12.61
C LEU A 11 3.88 12.90 13.13
N GLU A 12 2.91 13.68 13.61
CA GLU A 12 3.15 14.98 14.24
C GLU A 12 3.93 14.85 15.56
N ALA A 13 3.76 13.73 16.27
CA ALA A 13 4.57 13.37 17.45
C ALA A 13 5.95 12.79 17.08
N GLY A 14 6.29 12.67 15.80
CA GLY A 14 7.58 12.15 15.33
C GLY A 14 7.74 10.63 15.48
N ILE A 15 6.64 9.89 15.52
CA ILE A 15 6.59 8.42 15.68
C ILE A 15 6.36 7.75 14.31
N HIS A 16 7.04 6.63 14.06
CA HIS A 16 6.83 5.80 12.87
C HIS A 16 5.44 5.16 12.86
N VAL A 17 4.84 4.99 11.69
CA VAL A 17 3.48 4.47 11.56
C VAL A 17 3.45 3.26 10.62
N ILE A 18 2.79 2.19 11.05
CA ILE A 18 2.31 1.12 10.16
C ILE A 18 0.78 1.25 10.10
N CYS A 19 0.25 1.53 8.91
CA CYS A 19 -1.18 1.76 8.65
C CYS A 19 -1.78 0.60 7.85
N ASP A 20 -3.07 0.32 8.07
CA ASP A 20 -3.79 -0.68 7.28
C ASP A 20 -4.34 -0.10 5.96
N LYS A 21 -4.58 -0.97 4.97
CA LYS A 21 -5.23 -0.62 3.70
C LYS A 21 -6.76 -0.59 3.86
N PRO A 22 -7.50 0.25 3.12
CA PRO A 22 -7.01 1.31 2.23
C PRO A 22 -6.48 2.52 3.01
N LEU A 23 -5.50 3.23 2.44
CA LEU A 23 -4.83 4.36 3.10
C LEU A 23 -5.80 5.43 3.63
N ALA A 24 -6.78 5.81 2.82
CA ALA A 24 -7.79 6.81 3.15
C ALA A 24 -9.08 6.54 2.37
N THR A 25 -10.16 7.25 2.72
CA THR A 25 -11.45 7.20 2.00
C THR A 25 -11.53 8.14 0.80
N SER A 26 -10.59 9.07 0.65
CA SER A 26 -10.55 9.98 -0.49
C SER A 26 -9.12 10.25 -0.93
N LEU A 27 -8.94 10.53 -2.22
CA LEU A 27 -7.64 10.91 -2.79
C LEU A 27 -7.10 12.20 -2.15
N ALA A 28 -7.97 13.16 -1.85
CA ALA A 28 -7.59 14.42 -1.23
C ALA A 28 -6.99 14.20 0.17
N GLU A 29 -7.60 13.34 0.99
CA GLU A 29 -7.05 12.96 2.30
C GLU A 29 -5.74 12.18 2.18
N ALA A 30 -5.67 11.23 1.25
CA ALA A 30 -4.45 10.45 1.00
C ALA A 30 -3.26 11.36 0.63
N LYS A 31 -3.47 12.35 -0.23
CA LYS A 31 -2.43 13.33 -0.62
C LYS A 31 -1.97 14.19 0.56
N LYS A 32 -2.88 14.62 1.42
CA LYS A 32 -2.53 15.37 2.65
C LYS A 32 -1.69 14.53 3.61
N LEU A 33 -2.03 13.25 3.78
CA LEU A 33 -1.27 12.33 4.61
C LEU A 33 0.13 12.07 4.02
N ALA A 34 0.25 11.88 2.69
CA ALA A 34 1.54 11.70 2.03
C ALA A 34 2.49 12.89 2.26
N ALA A 35 2.01 14.13 2.08
CA ALA A 35 2.79 15.33 2.35
C ALA A 35 3.21 15.44 3.83
N LEU A 36 2.36 15.00 4.76
CA LEU A 36 2.71 14.95 6.18
C LEU A 36 3.81 13.92 6.47
N VAL A 37 3.74 12.73 5.88
CA VAL A 37 4.78 11.69 6.01
C VAL A 37 6.13 12.21 5.53
N GLU A 38 6.16 12.84 4.35
CA GLU A 38 7.37 13.47 3.79
C GLU A 38 7.93 14.53 4.74
N LYS A 39 7.07 15.41 5.26
CA LYS A 39 7.46 16.46 6.21
C LYS A 39 7.97 15.90 7.55
N ALA A 40 7.33 14.85 8.07
CA ALA A 40 7.68 14.26 9.36
C ALA A 40 9.03 13.51 9.32
N GLY A 41 9.48 13.08 8.14
CA GLY A 41 10.70 12.30 7.98
C GLY A 41 10.64 10.96 8.73
N LYS A 42 9.43 10.40 8.88
CA LYS A 42 9.21 9.11 9.56
C LYS A 42 8.86 8.03 8.57
N VAL A 43 9.33 6.82 8.87
CA VAL A 43 8.86 5.61 8.21
C VAL A 43 7.35 5.52 8.36
N PHE A 44 6.68 5.43 7.22
CA PHE A 44 5.27 5.11 7.09
C PHE A 44 5.15 3.85 6.23
N VAL A 45 4.55 2.80 6.76
CA VAL A 45 4.32 1.54 6.06
C VAL A 45 2.82 1.36 5.85
N LEU A 46 2.43 0.90 4.67
CA LEU A 46 1.07 0.44 4.39
C LEU A 46 1.08 -1.08 4.23
N THR A 47 0.17 -1.78 4.89
CA THR A 47 0.08 -3.25 4.90
C THR A 47 -0.53 -3.81 3.61
N HIS A 48 0.13 -3.60 2.47
CA HIS A 48 -0.10 -4.40 1.26
C HIS A 48 0.45 -5.81 1.45
N ASN A 49 -0.17 -6.56 2.35
CA ASN A 49 0.25 -7.85 2.88
C ASN A 49 0.59 -8.88 1.80
N TYR A 50 -0.19 -8.94 0.71
CA TYR A 50 0.10 -9.86 -0.40
C TYR A 50 1.48 -9.65 -1.03
N THR A 51 2.04 -8.44 -0.97
CA THR A 51 3.39 -8.14 -1.50
C THR A 51 4.53 -8.71 -0.65
N ALA A 52 4.22 -9.19 0.56
CA ALA A 52 5.21 -9.78 1.46
C ALA A 52 5.47 -11.26 1.17
N TYR A 53 4.62 -11.95 0.40
CA TYR A 53 4.83 -13.35 0.07
C TYR A 53 6.17 -13.55 -0.68
N PRO A 54 7.02 -14.52 -0.28
CA PRO A 54 8.33 -14.72 -0.90
C PRO A 54 8.26 -14.91 -2.41
N MET A 55 7.25 -15.65 -2.90
CA MET A 55 7.06 -15.90 -4.32
C MET A 55 6.67 -14.64 -5.11
N ILE A 56 5.96 -13.69 -4.50
CA ILE A 56 5.66 -12.39 -5.13
C ILE A 56 6.94 -11.55 -5.22
N ARG A 57 7.78 -11.55 -4.18
CA ARG A 57 9.08 -10.86 -4.22
C ARG A 57 10.04 -11.49 -5.23
N GLN A 58 10.05 -12.81 -5.33
CA GLN A 58 10.82 -13.55 -6.34
C GLN A 58 10.32 -13.22 -7.76
N ALA A 59 9.01 -13.20 -7.99
CA ALA A 59 8.44 -12.84 -9.28
C ALA A 59 8.85 -11.42 -9.69
N ARG A 60 8.74 -10.44 -8.78
CA ARG A 60 9.22 -9.06 -9.00
C ARG A 60 10.71 -9.03 -9.36
N GLU A 61 11.54 -9.80 -8.66
CA GLU A 61 12.98 -9.87 -8.90
C GLU A 61 13.32 -10.47 -10.26
N MET A 62 12.62 -11.53 -10.68
CA MET A 62 12.78 -12.16 -12.00
C MET A 62 12.42 -11.19 -13.14
N VAL A 63 11.33 -10.44 -12.98
CA VAL A 63 10.94 -9.38 -13.93
C VAL A 63 12.01 -8.29 -13.98
N ALA A 64 12.47 -7.80 -12.83
CA ALA A 64 13.50 -6.75 -12.76
C ALA A 64 14.84 -7.18 -13.39
N LYS A 65 15.17 -8.47 -13.32
CA LYS A 65 16.35 -9.07 -13.96
C LYS A 65 16.16 -9.38 -15.45
N GLY A 66 14.99 -9.10 -16.03
CA GLY A 66 14.71 -9.36 -17.44
C GLY A 66 14.58 -10.84 -17.80
N MET A 67 14.39 -11.73 -16.81
CA MET A 67 14.35 -13.19 -17.04
C MET A 67 13.17 -13.65 -17.90
N LEU A 68 12.13 -12.82 -18.02
CA LEU A 68 10.93 -13.07 -18.82
C LEU A 68 10.95 -12.32 -20.17
N GLY A 69 12.00 -11.56 -20.47
CA GLY A 69 12.04 -10.62 -21.60
C GLY A 69 11.01 -9.49 -21.43
N ASP A 70 10.49 -8.99 -22.55
CA ASP A 70 9.47 -7.95 -22.54
C ASP A 70 8.12 -8.50 -22.08
N ILE A 71 7.60 -7.96 -20.98
CA ILE A 71 6.27 -8.30 -20.47
C ILE A 71 5.22 -7.75 -21.44
N ARG A 72 4.44 -8.64 -22.04
CA ARG A 72 3.37 -8.27 -22.98
C ARG A 72 1.98 -8.18 -22.35
N ILE A 73 1.72 -9.01 -21.34
CA ILE A 73 0.40 -9.16 -20.72
C ILE A 73 0.57 -9.31 -19.21
N VAL A 74 -0.28 -8.64 -18.45
CA VAL A 74 -0.45 -8.84 -17.00
C VAL A 74 -1.92 -9.15 -16.75
N GLN A 75 -2.22 -10.32 -16.19
CA GLN A 75 -3.56 -10.74 -15.80
C GLN A 75 -3.63 -10.82 -14.27
N SER A 76 -4.72 -10.33 -13.69
CA SER A 76 -4.94 -10.32 -12.24
C SER A 76 -6.42 -10.48 -11.93
N GLU A 77 -6.73 -11.28 -10.92
CA GLU A 77 -8.08 -11.51 -10.41
C GLU A 77 -8.07 -11.43 -8.88
N TYR A 78 -9.20 -11.03 -8.29
CA TYR A 78 -9.40 -11.04 -6.85
C TYR A 78 -10.87 -11.39 -6.55
N PRO A 79 -11.28 -12.65 -6.76
CA PRO A 79 -12.66 -13.07 -6.58
C PRO A 79 -13.04 -13.09 -5.09
N GLN A 80 -14.21 -12.53 -4.78
CA GLN A 80 -14.80 -12.53 -3.45
C GLN A 80 -16.32 -12.68 -3.57
N ASP A 81 -16.95 -13.37 -2.63
CA ASP A 81 -18.39 -13.63 -2.58
C ASP A 81 -19.14 -12.69 -1.63
N TRP A 82 -18.48 -12.15 -0.60
CA TRP A 82 -19.16 -11.30 0.41
C TRP A 82 -19.78 -9.99 -0.13
N LEU A 83 -19.44 -9.59 -1.35
CA LEU A 83 -19.99 -8.39 -2.02
C LEU A 83 -21.06 -8.74 -3.06
N THR A 84 -21.44 -10.01 -3.20
CA THR A 84 -22.54 -10.40 -4.08
C THR A 84 -23.87 -10.06 -3.41
N GLU A 85 -24.67 -9.23 -4.06
CA GLU A 85 -26.06 -8.99 -3.68
C GLU A 85 -26.94 -10.16 -4.18
N ASP A 86 -28.05 -10.44 -3.48
CA ASP A 86 -29.07 -11.42 -3.90
C ASP A 86 -29.81 -10.99 -5.19
#